data_AF-A0A540NNL4-F1
#
_entry.id   AF-A0A540NNL4-F1
#
_cell.length_a   1.000
_cell.length_b   1.000
_cell.length_c   1.000
_cell.angle_alpha   90.00
_cell.angle_beta   90.00
_cell.angle_gamma   90.00
#
_symmetry.space_group_name_H-M   'P 1'
#
loop_
_entity.id
_entity.type
_entity.pdbx_description
1 polymer ?
#
loop_
_entity_poly.entity_id
_entity_poly.type
_entity_poly.pdbx_seq_one_letter_code
_entity_poly.pdbx_strand_id
1 'polypeptide(L)' 'MTVFLKAMTRKFFPADDVKKPLVNKCKPKPIKLRTSITQGTLLIILAGRFKGKRVVYLK' A
#
# COMPACT_ATOMS: atom_id res chain seq x y z
N MET A 1 -27.67 33.59 -27.17
CA MET A 1 -27.73 32.17 -27.56
C MET A 1 -26.28 31.73 -27.73
N THR A 2 -25.67 30.85 -26.94
CA THR A 2 -26.18 29.76 -26.10
C THR A 2 -25.15 29.54 -24.98
N VAL A 3 -25.66 29.24 -23.79
CA VAL A 3 -24.93 28.87 -22.57
C VAL A 3 -24.25 27.49 -22.72
N PHE A 4 -23.05 27.31 -22.14
CA PHE A 4 -22.57 25.99 -21.74
C PHE A 4 -21.96 26.04 -20.34
N LEU A 5 -22.58 25.25 -19.46
CA LEU A 5 -22.45 25.22 -18.01
C LEU A 5 -21.37 24.21 -17.60
N LYS A 6 -20.46 24.57 -16.68
CA LYS A 6 -19.87 23.58 -15.75
C LYS A 6 -19.37 24.25 -14.47
N ALA A 7 -20.15 24.12 -13.40
CA ALA A 7 -19.70 24.36 -12.04
C ALA A 7 -19.14 23.04 -11.46
N MET A 8 -17.91 23.05 -10.92
CA MET A 8 -17.46 22.17 -9.84
C MET A 8 -16.07 22.59 -9.32
N THR A 9 -16.07 23.18 -8.12
CA THR A 9 -14.99 23.43 -7.14
C THR A 9 -13.67 24.05 -7.65
N ARG A 10 -13.32 25.22 -7.10
CA ARG A 10 -12.04 25.91 -7.33
C ARG A 10 -10.88 24.93 -7.15
N LYS A 11 -10.18 24.61 -8.24
CA LYS A 11 -8.82 24.04 -8.18
C LYS A 11 -7.94 25.11 -7.55
N PHE A 12 -7.74 24.99 -6.24
CA PHE A 12 -6.81 25.80 -5.47
C PHE A 12 -5.40 25.50 -5.98
N PHE A 13 -4.80 26.46 -6.67
CA PHE A 13 -3.39 26.45 -7.01
C PHE A 13 -2.65 27.20 -5.88
N PRO A 14 -1.89 26.52 -5.00
CA PRO A 14 -1.06 27.23 -4.04
C PRO A 14 -0.04 28.08 -4.80
N ALA A 15 0.11 29.35 -4.41
CA ALA A 15 1.05 30.30 -5.00
C ALA A 15 2.52 30.00 -4.63
N ASP A 16 2.75 29.04 -3.74
CA ASP A 16 4.06 28.57 -3.30
C ASP A 16 4.38 27.20 -3.89
N ASP A 17 5.66 27.01 -4.23
CA ASP A 17 6.21 25.72 -4.62
C ASP A 17 6.00 24.69 -3.49
N VAL A 18 5.05 23.77 -3.67
CA VAL A 18 4.91 22.60 -2.81
C VAL A 18 6.23 21.83 -2.88
N LYS A 19 6.97 21.78 -1.76
CA LYS A 19 8.23 21.03 -1.68
C LYS A 19 7.99 19.60 -2.15
N LYS A 20 8.63 19.24 -3.26
CA LYS A 20 8.57 17.88 -3.80
C LYS A 20 9.00 16.92 -2.70
N PRO A 21 8.23 15.86 -2.39
CA PRO A 21 8.68 14.86 -1.45
C PRO A 21 10.04 14.32 -1.92
N LEU A 22 11.00 14.27 -1.01
CA LEU A 22 12.34 13.75 -1.28
C LEU A 22 12.21 12.37 -1.93
N VAL A 23 12.90 12.16 -3.05
CA VAL A 23 12.85 10.89 -3.77
C VAL A 23 13.39 9.81 -2.86
N ASN A 24 12.51 8.97 -2.32
CA ASN A 24 12.92 7.83 -1.52
C ASN A 24 13.59 6.81 -2.44
N LYS A 25 14.93 6.74 -2.36
CA LYS A 25 15.74 5.79 -3.13
C LYS A 25 15.60 4.35 -2.61
N CYS A 26 15.07 4.17 -1.39
CA CYS A 26 14.92 2.87 -0.77
C CYS A 26 13.55 2.26 -1.09
N LYS A 27 13.44 1.63 -2.26
CA LYS A 27 12.28 0.79 -2.59
C LYS A 27 12.41 -0.55 -1.85
N PRO A 28 11.43 -0.97 -1.05
CA PRO A 28 11.46 -2.28 -0.42
C PRO A 28 11.53 -3.35 -1.50
N LYS A 29 12.56 -4.20 -1.43
CA LYS A 29 12.69 -5.32 -2.36
C LYS A 29 11.63 -6.36 -2.03
N PRO A 30 10.96 -6.95 -3.03
CA PRO A 30 10.05 -8.06 -2.77
C PRO A 30 10.84 -9.21 -2.14
N ILE A 31 10.30 -9.73 -1.03
CA ILE A 31 10.90 -10.88 -0.35
C ILE A 31 10.63 -12.13 -1.18
N LYS A 32 11.67 -12.96 -1.37
CA LYS A 32 11.52 -14.27 -1.98
C LYS A 32 10.97 -15.22 -0.92
N LEU A 33 9.71 -15.61 -1.05
CA LEU A 33 9.11 -16.63 -0.21
C LEU A 33 9.65 -18.03 -0.58
N ARG A 34 9.66 -18.94 0.39
CA ARG A 34 9.91 -20.36 0.11
C ARG A 34 8.71 -20.93 -0.67
N THR A 35 8.96 -21.89 -1.55
CA THR A 35 7.91 -22.53 -2.38
C THR A 35 6.81 -23.21 -1.55
N SER A 36 7.11 -23.62 -0.32
CA SER A 36 6.13 -24.21 0.61
C SER A 36 5.19 -23.20 1.26
N ILE A 37 5.39 -21.90 1.04
CA ILE A 37 4.57 -20.84 1.65
C ILE A 37 3.70 -20.26 0.53
N THR A 38 2.52 -20.85 0.38
CA THR A 38 1.50 -20.41 -0.58
C THR A 38 0.20 -20.06 0.15
N GLN A 39 -0.65 -19.27 -0.51
CA GLN A 39 -1.96 -18.90 0.02
C GLN A 39 -2.77 -20.17 0.33
N GLY A 40 -3.38 -20.23 1.52
CA GLY A 40 -4.10 -21.40 2.01
C GLY A 40 -3.25 -22.41 2.78
N THR A 41 -1.93 -22.26 2.82
CA THR A 41 -1.07 -23.18 3.59
C THR A 41 -1.18 -22.94 5.10
N LEU A 42 -1.23 -24.03 5.88
CA LEU A 42 -1.18 -23.98 7.34
C LEU A 42 0.27 -23.80 7.83
N LEU A 43 0.48 -22.77 8.64
CA LEU A 43 1.76 -22.43 9.25
C LEU A 43 1.64 -22.49 10.78
N ILE A 44 2.74 -22.86 11.43
CA ILE A 44 2.89 -22.73 12.88
C ILE A 44 3.73 -21.50 13.15
N ILE A 45 3.17 -20.57 13.92
CA ILE A 45 3.90 -19.36 14.31
C ILE A 45 4.82 -19.70 15.49
N LEU A 46 6.10 -19.39 15.36
CA LEU A 46 7.12 -19.65 16.39
C LEU A 46 7.33 -18.45 17.35
N ALA A 47 7.03 -17.22 16.89
CA ALA A 47 7.25 -15.99 17.66
C ALA A 47 6.01 -15.04 17.71
N GLY A 48 5.97 -14.06 18.62
CA GLY A 48 4.84 -13.12 18.79
C GLY A 48 3.73 -13.55 19.78
N ARG A 49 2.51 -12.99 19.62
CA ARG A 49 1.35 -13.26 20.50
C ARG A 49 0.65 -14.58 20.20
N PHE A 50 0.72 -15.02 18.94
CA PHE A 50 0.02 -16.21 18.46
C PHE A 50 0.95 -17.42 18.29
N LYS A 51 2.04 -17.48 19.07
CA LYS A 51 2.98 -18.62 19.08
C LYS A 51 2.26 -19.94 19.34
N GLY A 52 2.70 -21.00 18.68
CA GLY A 52 2.16 -22.36 18.83
C GLY A 52 0.79 -22.56 18.19
N LYS A 53 0.17 -21.53 17.60
CA LYS A 53 -1.11 -21.65 16.91
C LYS A 53 -0.91 -22.05 15.44
N ARG A 54 -1.83 -22.86 14.93
CA ARG A 54 -1.98 -23.16 13.50
C ARG A 54 -2.78 -22.04 12.83
N VAL A 55 -2.20 -21.41 11.81
CA VAL A 55 -2.78 -20.25 11.09
C VAL A 55 -2.68 -20.49 9.58
N VAL A 56 -3.59 -19.92 8.79
CA VAL A 56 -3.58 -19.99 7.32
C VAL A 56 -2.90 -18.74 6.74
N TYR A 57 -2.00 -18.92 5.75
CA TYR A 57 -1.42 -17.80 5.00
C TYR A 57 -2.42 -17.22 4.00
N LEU A 58 -2.70 -15.91 4.07
CA LEU A 58 -3.75 -15.25 3.27
C LEU A 58 -3.22 -14.55 2.02
N LYS A 59 -2.41 -13.50 2.14
CA LYS A 59 -1.84 -12.75 1.00
C LYS A 59 -0.54 -12.10 1.40
#